data_AF-A0A936A864-F1
#
_entry.id   AF-A0A936A864-F1
#
_cell.length_a   1.000
_cell.length_b   1.000
_cell.length_c   1.000
_cell.angle_alpha   90.00
_cell.angle_beta   90.00
_cell.angle_gamma   90.00
#
_symmetry.space_group_name_H-M   'P 1'
#
loop_
_entity.id
_entity.type
_entity.pdbx_description
1 polymer ?
#
loop_
_entity_poly.entity_id
_entity_poly.type
_entity_poly.pdbx_seq_one_letter_code
_entity_poly.pdbx_strand_id
1 'polypeptide(L)'
;MKQQLQKKLFAFIVTAMIFSISANAQIVYTDVNPDTSIANSGPYYGFYYLDLNNDGTSDDSISYRVSGRGAIGACGTRRVSISVLNGNAVAGSTYPLAMNLNDTISSALAWSASGDLRHIQFSGPICTTIDTFGNWTNSIDNYLGLKLIVGTNTYFGWLRMQVNITTNIMRTTAHQINLFLQEIQEQDQQE
;
A
#
# COMPACT_ATOMS: atom_id res chain seq x y z
N MET A 1 -30.34 -43.82 28.21
CA MET A 1 -29.94 -42.39 28.34
C MET A 1 -28.44 -42.15 28.15
N LYS A 2 -27.53 -42.90 28.78
CA LYS A 2 -26.06 -42.69 28.66
C LYS A 2 -25.51 -42.63 27.22
N GLN A 3 -25.93 -43.55 26.34
CA GLN A 3 -25.46 -43.57 24.95
C GLN A 3 -25.94 -42.36 24.12
N GLN A 4 -27.14 -41.87 24.38
CA GLN A 4 -27.69 -40.67 23.71
C GLN A 4 -26.94 -39.42 24.16
N LEU A 5 -26.59 -39.32 25.44
CA LEU A 5 -25.81 -38.23 26.00
C LEU A 5 -24.38 -38.22 25.42
N GLN A 6 -23.75 -39.39 25.30
CA GLN A 6 -22.41 -39.53 24.71
C GLN A 6 -22.37 -39.08 23.25
N LYS A 7 -23.37 -39.46 22.43
CA LYS A 7 -23.44 -39.02 21.03
C LYS A 7 -23.59 -37.50 20.89
N LYS A 8 -24.43 -36.89 21.72
CA LYS A 8 -24.63 -35.42 21.73
C LYS A 8 -23.38 -34.68 22.19
N LEU A 9 -22.69 -35.19 23.21
CA LEU A 9 -21.44 -34.62 23.69
C LEU A 9 -20.35 -34.70 22.62
N PHE A 10 -20.24 -35.83 21.91
CA PHE A 10 -19.30 -35.99 20.81
C PHE A 10 -19.58 -35.01 19.66
N ALA A 11 -20.84 -34.87 19.26
CA ALA A 11 -21.24 -33.91 18.24
C ALA A 11 -20.90 -32.46 18.64
N PHE A 12 -21.19 -32.08 19.89
CA PHE A 12 -20.87 -30.75 20.41
C PHE A 12 -19.35 -30.47 20.41
N ILE A 13 -18.55 -31.45 20.85
CA ILE A 13 -17.09 -31.35 20.86
C ILE A 13 -16.52 -31.21 19.45
N VAL A 14 -17.02 -31.97 18.47
CA VAL A 14 -16.60 -31.87 17.07
C VAL A 14 -16.96 -30.51 16.49
N THR A 15 -18.17 -30.00 16.74
CA THR A 15 -18.58 -28.66 16.31
C THR A 15 -17.69 -27.59 16.93
N ALA A 16 -17.41 -27.64 18.23
CA ALA A 16 -16.55 -26.68 18.91
C ALA A 16 -15.09 -26.71 18.39
N MET A 17 -14.57 -27.89 18.02
CA MET A 17 -13.24 -28.02 17.44
C MET A 17 -13.15 -27.42 16.03
N ILE A 18 -14.21 -27.52 15.21
CA ILE A 18 -14.26 -26.87 13.90
C ILE A 18 -14.23 -25.35 14.03
N PHE A 19 -14.85 -24.79 15.08
CA PHE A 19 -14.77 -23.36 15.40
C PHE A 19 -13.43 -22.93 16.03
N SER A 20 -12.55 -23.87 16.39
CA SER A 20 -11.27 -23.60 17.06
C SER A 20 -10.07 -23.71 16.12
N ILE A 21 -10.29 -23.82 14.80
CA ILE A 21 -9.21 -23.81 13.82
C ILE A 21 -8.70 -22.38 13.71
N SER A 22 -7.71 -22.01 14.54
CA SER A 22 -6.95 -20.79 14.34
C SER A 22 -6.08 -20.96 13.10
N ALA A 23 -6.28 -20.15 12.05
CA ALA A 23 -5.37 -20.14 10.91
C ALA A 23 -4.02 -19.55 11.37
N ASN A 24 -2.93 -20.20 10.99
CA ASN A 24 -1.60 -19.65 11.26
C ASN A 24 -1.39 -18.43 10.36
N ALA A 25 -1.48 -17.22 10.92
CA ALA A 25 -1.08 -16.00 10.23
C ALA A 25 0.42 -16.09 9.92
N GLN A 26 0.75 -16.35 8.65
CA GLN A 26 2.13 -16.38 8.20
C GLN A 26 2.54 -14.97 7.78
N ILE A 27 3.61 -14.46 8.38
CA ILE A 27 4.27 -13.25 7.89
C ILE A 27 5.05 -13.64 6.65
N VAL A 28 4.74 -13.02 5.51
CA VAL A 28 5.48 -13.20 4.27
C VAL A 28 6.38 -11.98 4.10
N TYR A 29 7.68 -12.21 4.29
CA TYR A 29 8.70 -11.21 4.05
C TYR A 29 9.17 -11.34 2.60
N THR A 30 8.89 -10.32 1.79
CA THR A 30 9.48 -10.18 0.46
C THR A 30 10.47 -9.03 0.51
N ASP A 31 11.76 -9.36 0.61
CA ASP A 31 12.80 -8.32 0.57
C ASP A 31 12.84 -7.68 -0.83
N VAL A 32 12.80 -6.35 -0.89
CA VAL A 32 13.01 -5.63 -2.15
C VAL A 32 14.51 -5.49 -2.32
N ASN A 33 15.16 -6.58 -2.71
CA ASN A 33 16.60 -6.60 -2.88
C ASN A 33 16.99 -6.48 -4.37
N PRO A 34 17.78 -5.47 -4.76
CA PRO A 34 18.27 -4.36 -3.93
C PRO A 34 17.21 -3.26 -3.73
N ASP A 35 17.39 -2.49 -2.65
CA ASP A 35 16.77 -1.18 -2.45
C ASP A 35 16.73 -0.44 -3.79
N THR A 36 15.52 -0.22 -4.31
CA THR A 36 15.38 0.36 -5.64
C THR A 36 15.07 1.84 -5.51
N SER A 37 15.95 2.67 -6.05
CA SER A 37 15.70 4.10 -6.19
C SER A 37 15.17 4.41 -7.59
N ILE A 38 13.96 4.94 -7.66
CA ILE A 38 13.40 5.52 -8.86
C ILE A 38 13.72 7.01 -8.80
N ALA A 39 14.68 7.43 -9.61
CA ALA A 39 15.08 8.82 -9.71
C ALA A 39 14.81 9.36 -11.12
N ASN A 40 14.51 10.65 -11.21
CA ASN A 40 14.55 11.35 -12.49
C ASN A 40 16.02 11.56 -12.89
N SER A 41 16.60 10.56 -13.55
CA SER A 41 17.88 10.66 -14.27
C SER A 41 17.71 10.63 -15.80
N GLY A 42 16.44 10.60 -16.27
CA GLY A 42 16.03 10.43 -17.67
C GLY A 42 14.67 11.10 -17.95
N PRO A 43 13.80 10.57 -18.84
CA PRO A 43 12.62 11.26 -19.37
C PRO A 43 11.68 11.81 -18.28
N TYR A 44 10.81 12.75 -18.66
CA TYR A 44 9.82 13.40 -17.78
C TYR A 44 8.81 12.44 -17.10
N TYR A 45 8.99 11.13 -17.23
CA TYR A 45 8.15 10.09 -16.67
C TYR A 45 8.96 8.81 -16.49
N GLY A 46 8.70 8.09 -15.39
CA GLY A 46 9.26 6.76 -15.15
C GLY A 46 8.39 5.99 -14.15
N PHE A 47 8.55 4.68 -14.12
CA PHE A 47 7.80 3.78 -13.26
C PHE A 47 8.65 2.61 -12.78
N TYR A 48 8.18 1.97 -11.71
CA TYR A 48 8.70 0.73 -11.16
C TYR A 48 7.51 -0.14 -10.79
N TYR A 49 7.56 -1.39 -11.23
CA TYR A 49 6.58 -2.39 -10.87
C TYR A 49 7.00 -3.10 -9.59
N LEU A 50 6.03 -3.30 -8.71
CA LEU A 50 6.17 -4.06 -7.48
C LEU A 50 5.53 -5.42 -7.71
N ASP A 51 6.27 -6.48 -7.46
CA ASP A 51 5.77 -7.85 -7.32
C ASP A 51 5.86 -8.16 -5.81
N LEU A 52 4.73 -8.03 -5.12
CA LEU A 52 4.67 -8.05 -3.66
C LEU A 52 4.74 -9.48 -3.12
N ASN A 53 4.21 -10.45 -3.88
CA ASN A 53 4.16 -11.86 -3.51
C ASN A 53 5.24 -12.72 -4.20
N ASN A 54 6.07 -12.13 -5.06
CA ASN A 54 7.14 -12.78 -5.82
C ASN A 54 6.63 -13.95 -6.69
N ASP A 55 5.47 -13.78 -7.31
CA ASP A 55 4.87 -14.77 -8.23
C ASP A 55 5.23 -14.53 -9.71
N GLY A 56 5.98 -13.47 -10.00
CA GLY A 56 6.37 -13.05 -11.35
C GLY A 56 5.37 -12.10 -12.01
N THR A 57 4.27 -11.77 -11.34
CA THR A 57 3.26 -10.81 -11.78
C THR A 57 3.39 -9.51 -11.02
N SER A 58 3.29 -8.38 -11.73
CA SER A 58 3.25 -7.08 -11.06
C SER A 58 1.93 -6.88 -10.34
N ASP A 59 2.01 -6.54 -9.06
CA ASP A 59 0.90 -6.26 -8.16
C ASP A 59 0.56 -4.78 -8.11
N ASP A 60 1.58 -3.92 -8.08
CA ASP A 60 1.44 -2.47 -7.96
C ASP A 60 2.48 -1.77 -8.85
N SER A 61 2.33 -0.46 -9.06
CA SER A 61 3.31 0.38 -9.72
C SER A 61 3.48 1.72 -9.03
N ILE A 62 4.73 2.11 -8.81
CA ILE A 62 5.11 3.47 -8.39
C ILE A 62 5.58 4.21 -9.63
N SER A 63 5.12 5.43 -9.83
CA SER A 63 5.56 6.28 -10.94
C SER A 63 5.95 7.66 -10.47
N TYR A 64 6.86 8.28 -11.22
CA TYR A 64 7.06 9.73 -11.17
C TYR A 64 6.66 10.35 -12.51
N ARG A 65 6.09 11.54 -12.45
CA ARG A 65 5.81 12.35 -13.63
C ARG A 65 6.18 13.80 -13.38
N VAL A 66 6.85 14.38 -14.36
CA VAL A 66 7.11 15.79 -14.50
C VAL A 66 6.35 16.28 -15.72
N SER A 67 5.59 17.36 -15.59
CA SER A 67 4.96 18.05 -16.71
C SER A 67 5.38 19.51 -16.71
N GLY A 68 5.53 20.09 -17.89
CA GLY A 68 5.88 21.50 -18.07
C GLY A 68 7.37 21.82 -17.88
N ARG A 69 8.04 22.13 -19.00
CA ARG A 69 9.20 23.06 -19.10
C ARG A 69 9.42 23.34 -20.59
N GLY A 70 8.80 24.41 -21.11
CA GLY A 70 8.82 24.70 -22.55
C GLY A 70 8.98 26.17 -22.95
N ALA A 71 8.49 27.12 -22.16
CA ALA A 71 8.69 28.56 -22.39
C ALA A 71 8.30 29.32 -21.12
N ILE A 72 8.71 30.59 -21.01
CA ILE A 72 8.23 31.51 -19.97
C ILE A 72 6.69 31.44 -19.94
N GLY A 73 6.11 30.97 -18.84
CA GLY A 73 4.65 30.85 -18.65
C GLY A 73 4.05 29.44 -18.67
N ALA A 74 4.82 28.37 -18.95
CA ALA A 74 4.29 27.00 -18.88
C ALA A 74 4.26 26.47 -17.44
N CYS A 75 3.10 26.60 -16.77
CA CYS A 75 2.81 25.95 -15.50
C CYS A 75 2.98 24.43 -15.61
N GLY A 76 3.48 23.80 -14.56
CA GLY A 76 3.86 22.38 -14.58
C GLY A 76 3.56 21.67 -13.28
N THR A 77 3.68 20.35 -13.31
CA THR A 77 3.47 19.50 -12.13
C THR A 77 4.60 18.50 -11.96
N ARG A 78 4.88 18.15 -10.71
CA ARG A 78 5.83 17.10 -10.33
C ARG A 78 5.13 16.20 -9.33
N ARG A 79 4.97 14.93 -9.63
CA ARG A 79 4.26 14.01 -8.73
C ARG A 79 4.88 12.63 -8.71
N VAL A 80 4.81 12.02 -7.53
CA VAL A 80 5.02 10.58 -7.33
C VAL A 80 3.67 10.00 -6.99
N SER A 81 3.28 8.96 -7.71
CA SER A 81 1.95 8.34 -7.59
C SER A 81 2.11 6.83 -7.49
N ILE A 82 1.15 6.20 -6.81
CA ILE A 82 0.98 4.74 -6.78
C ILE A 82 -0.27 4.39 -7.61
N SER A 83 -0.20 3.28 -8.34
CA SER A 83 -1.33 2.68 -9.03
C SER A 83 -1.29 1.18 -8.82
N VAL A 84 -2.35 0.63 -8.27
CA VAL A 84 -2.44 -0.79 -7.94
C VAL A 84 -3.00 -1.59 -9.12
N LEU A 85 -2.70 -2.88 -9.15
CA LEU A 85 -3.17 -3.84 -10.15
C LEU A 85 -3.99 -4.96 -9.47
N ASN A 86 -4.67 -5.78 -10.26
CA ASN A 86 -5.28 -7.04 -9.80
C ASN A 86 -6.26 -6.94 -8.62
N GLY A 87 -6.90 -5.79 -8.39
CA GLY A 87 -7.85 -5.59 -7.28
C GLY A 87 -7.19 -5.29 -5.93
N ASN A 88 -5.87 -5.13 -5.90
CA ASN A 88 -5.12 -4.65 -4.75
C ASN A 88 -5.56 -3.24 -4.34
N ALA A 89 -5.05 -2.74 -3.22
CA ALA A 89 -5.26 -1.35 -2.83
C ALA A 89 -4.14 -0.84 -1.93
N VAL A 90 -4.07 0.48 -1.80
CA VAL A 90 -3.24 1.16 -0.82
C VAL A 90 -4.07 1.89 0.21
N ALA A 91 -3.55 1.98 1.43
CA ALA A 91 -4.20 2.67 2.53
C ALA A 91 -4.30 4.17 2.23
N GLY A 92 -5.51 4.73 2.29
CA GLY A 92 -5.81 6.12 2.02
C GLY A 92 -7.09 6.31 1.22
N SER A 93 -7.53 7.57 1.13
CA SER A 93 -8.68 7.99 0.32
C SER A 93 -8.20 8.79 -0.90
N THR A 94 -8.21 10.12 -0.82
CA THR A 94 -7.70 11.01 -1.88
C THR A 94 -6.19 10.87 -2.08
N TYR A 95 -5.46 10.72 -0.97
CA TYR A 95 -4.01 10.55 -0.98
C TYR A 95 -3.65 9.32 -0.14
N PRO A 96 -2.73 8.46 -0.59
CA PRO A 96 -2.26 7.34 0.20
C PRO A 96 -1.63 7.84 1.51
N LEU A 97 -1.83 7.11 2.60
CA LEU A 97 -1.30 7.46 3.91
C LEU A 97 0.23 7.32 3.93
N ALA A 98 0.90 8.24 4.62
CA ALA A 98 2.29 8.10 5.01
C ALA A 98 2.31 7.65 6.48
N MET A 99 2.29 6.34 6.69
CA MET A 99 2.12 5.75 8.01
C MET A 99 3.46 5.76 8.77
N ASN A 100 3.41 5.82 10.09
CA ASN A 100 4.56 5.72 10.97
C ASN A 100 4.85 4.27 11.32
N LEU A 101 6.06 4.02 11.84
CA LEU A 101 6.39 2.73 12.41
C LEU A 101 5.39 2.39 13.52
N ASN A 102 4.87 1.15 13.49
CA ASN A 102 3.88 0.61 14.43
C ASN A 102 2.46 1.19 14.31
N ASP A 103 2.15 1.98 13.27
CA ASP A 103 0.75 2.26 12.97
C ASP A 103 -0.01 0.93 12.79
N THR A 104 -1.32 0.93 13.04
CA THR A 104 -2.15 -0.26 12.80
C THR A 104 -2.52 -0.34 11.33
N ILE A 105 -2.38 -1.53 10.74
CA ILE A 105 -2.98 -1.88 9.44
C ILE A 105 -4.13 -2.85 9.66
N SER A 106 -5.25 -2.59 8.99
CA SER A 106 -6.42 -3.46 9.03
C SER A 106 -7.40 -3.16 7.91
N SER A 107 -8.36 -4.07 7.73
CA SER A 107 -9.50 -3.88 6.84
C SER A 107 -10.33 -2.62 7.14
N ALA A 108 -10.22 -2.05 8.35
CA ALA A 108 -10.95 -0.86 8.76
C ALA A 108 -10.38 0.45 8.18
N LEU A 109 -9.18 0.44 7.60
CA LEU A 109 -8.65 1.60 6.90
C LEU A 109 -9.43 1.90 5.62
N ALA A 110 -9.37 3.15 5.17
CA ALA A 110 -9.77 3.49 3.80
C ALA A 110 -8.76 2.89 2.81
N TRP A 111 -9.26 2.36 1.70
CA TRP A 111 -8.45 1.72 0.65
C TRP A 111 -8.74 2.37 -0.71
N SER A 112 -7.68 2.76 -1.42
CA SER A 112 -7.78 3.36 -2.75
C SER A 112 -6.99 2.55 -3.78
N ALA A 113 -7.48 2.52 -5.02
CA ALA A 113 -6.78 1.88 -6.13
C ALA A 113 -5.60 2.72 -6.67
N SER A 114 -5.55 4.01 -6.36
CA SER A 114 -4.46 4.87 -6.79
C SER A 114 -4.41 6.15 -5.96
N GLY A 115 -3.31 6.88 -6.07
CA GLY A 115 -3.25 8.24 -5.55
C GLY A 115 -1.86 8.85 -5.65
N ASP A 116 -1.81 10.17 -5.58
CA ASP A 116 -0.56 10.91 -5.51
C ASP A 116 0.01 10.78 -4.09
N LEU A 117 1.15 10.12 -3.94
CA LEU A 117 1.88 10.06 -2.68
C LEU A 117 2.32 11.49 -2.31
N ARG A 118 2.85 12.21 -3.30
CA ARG A 118 3.15 13.63 -3.21
C ARG A 118 3.09 14.30 -4.59
N HIS A 119 2.60 15.54 -4.61
CA HIS A 119 2.41 16.33 -5.82
C HIS A 119 2.78 17.80 -5.55
N ILE A 120 3.59 18.40 -6.42
CA ILE A 120 3.86 19.83 -6.48
C ILE A 120 3.29 20.38 -7.78
N GLN A 121 2.52 21.45 -7.68
CA GLN A 121 1.98 22.20 -8.81
C GLN A 121 2.55 23.62 -8.82
N PHE A 122 3.05 24.04 -9.98
CA PHE A 122 3.46 25.42 -10.23
C PHE A 122 2.30 26.15 -10.90
N SER A 123 1.82 27.22 -10.30
CA SER A 123 0.62 27.96 -10.74
C SER A 123 0.86 29.48 -10.75
N GLY A 124 -0.09 30.22 -11.32
CA GLY A 124 -0.07 31.69 -11.38
C GLY A 124 0.61 32.28 -12.63
N PRO A 125 0.45 33.60 -12.84
CA PRO A 125 1.08 34.30 -13.94
C PRO A 125 2.60 34.28 -13.71
N ILE A 126 3.33 33.51 -14.52
CA ILE A 126 4.78 33.24 -14.43
C ILE A 126 5.17 32.10 -13.45
N CYS A 127 4.22 31.28 -12.99
CA CYS A 127 4.51 30.01 -12.30
C CYS A 127 5.27 30.16 -10.95
N THR A 128 5.06 31.26 -10.25
CA THR A 128 5.73 31.56 -8.97
C THR A 128 5.01 30.98 -7.77
N THR A 129 3.73 30.63 -7.90
CA THR A 129 2.96 29.98 -6.84
C THR A 129 3.27 28.49 -6.84
N ILE A 130 3.58 27.95 -5.66
CA ILE A 130 3.91 26.53 -5.47
C ILE A 130 2.89 25.94 -4.51
N ASP A 131 2.02 25.09 -5.06
CA ASP A 131 1.04 24.33 -4.29
C ASP A 131 1.58 22.91 -4.07
N THR A 132 1.48 22.39 -2.84
CA THR A 132 1.93 21.05 -2.48
C THR A 132 0.77 20.22 -1.93
N PHE A 133 0.68 18.98 -2.40
CA PHE A 133 -0.36 18.02 -2.06
C PHE A 133 0.23 16.64 -1.75
N GLY A 134 -0.59 15.78 -1.13
CA GLY A 134 -0.22 14.43 -0.74
C GLY A 134 0.35 14.34 0.67
N ASN A 135 0.27 13.15 1.26
CA ASN A 135 0.65 12.91 2.66
C ASN A 135 2.15 12.66 2.85
N TRP A 136 2.90 12.40 1.77
CA TRP A 136 4.30 11.98 1.83
C TRP A 136 5.28 13.17 1.82
N THR A 137 4.98 14.21 2.58
CA THR A 137 5.82 15.42 2.69
C THR A 137 6.96 15.18 3.67
N ASN A 138 8.21 15.34 3.22
CA ASN A 138 9.42 15.07 4.01
C ASN A 138 9.46 13.64 4.58
N SER A 139 8.87 12.67 3.88
CA SER A 139 8.86 11.29 4.34
C SER A 139 10.28 10.74 4.39
N ILE A 140 10.67 10.21 5.52
CA ILE A 140 11.92 9.47 5.72
C ILE A 140 11.49 8.21 6.44
N ASP A 141 11.68 7.05 5.81
CA ASP A 141 11.32 5.75 6.39
C ASP A 141 9.86 5.63 6.85
N ASN A 142 8.94 6.27 6.12
CA ASN A 142 7.51 6.06 6.30
C ASN A 142 7.04 4.77 5.62
N TYR A 143 5.82 4.35 5.96
CA TYR A 143 5.24 3.10 5.50
C TYR A 143 3.98 3.36 4.67
N LEU A 144 3.91 2.72 3.51
CA LEU A 144 2.71 2.66 2.68
C LEU A 144 1.94 1.41 3.08
N GLY A 145 0.70 1.57 3.53
CA GLY A 145 -0.19 0.45 3.78
C GLY A 145 -0.62 -0.20 2.47
N LEU A 146 -0.43 -1.51 2.37
CA LEU A 146 -0.75 -2.34 1.20
C LEU A 146 -1.87 -3.31 1.56
N LYS A 147 -2.78 -3.53 0.61
CA LYS A 147 -3.74 -4.63 0.61
C LYS A 147 -3.54 -5.42 -0.67
N LEU A 148 -3.06 -6.65 -0.52
CA LEU A 148 -2.82 -7.58 -1.62
C LEU A 148 -3.92 -8.65 -1.63
N ILE A 149 -4.47 -8.94 -2.80
CA ILE A 149 -5.46 -9.99 -3.01
C ILE A 149 -4.82 -11.12 -3.82
N VAL A 150 -4.78 -12.33 -3.25
CA VAL A 150 -4.29 -13.53 -3.93
C VAL A 150 -5.38 -14.59 -3.90
N GLY A 151 -6.03 -14.81 -5.04
CA GLY A 151 -7.22 -15.65 -5.12
C GLY A 151 -8.36 -15.10 -4.25
N THR A 152 -8.77 -15.84 -3.22
CA THR A 152 -9.79 -15.42 -2.25
C THR A 152 -9.20 -14.80 -0.97
N ASN A 153 -7.88 -14.83 -0.83
CA ASN A 153 -7.19 -14.39 0.38
C ASN A 153 -6.81 -12.92 0.29
N THR A 154 -6.93 -12.21 1.40
CA THR A 154 -6.51 -10.81 1.54
C THR A 154 -5.35 -10.71 2.53
N TYR A 155 -4.30 -10.02 2.11
CA TYR A 155 -3.09 -9.77 2.88
C TYR A 155 -2.97 -8.26 3.10
N PHE A 156 -2.49 -7.87 4.27
CA PHE A 156 -2.24 -6.48 4.62
C PHE A 156 -0.78 -6.32 5.00
N GLY A 157 -0.14 -5.25 4.54
CA GLY A 157 1.25 -5.03 4.89
C GLY A 157 1.76 -3.63 4.67
N TRP A 158 3.06 -3.49 4.75
CA TRP A 158 3.75 -2.22 4.73
C TRP A 158 4.86 -2.25 3.70
N LEU A 159 4.94 -1.23 2.87
CA LEU A 159 6.13 -0.91 2.10
C LEU A 159 6.84 0.26 2.78
N ARG A 160 8.05 0.02 3.30
CA ARG A 160 8.94 1.07 3.81
C ARG A 160 9.54 1.82 2.63
N MET A 161 9.30 3.12 2.57
CA MET A 161 9.78 3.95 1.47
C MET A 161 10.00 5.40 1.87
N GLN A 162 10.79 6.08 1.05
CA GLN A 162 11.04 7.51 1.12
C GLN A 162 10.59 8.19 -0.17
N VAL A 163 9.88 9.31 -0.07
CA VAL A 163 9.48 10.16 -1.20
C VAL A 163 10.08 11.55 -1.04
N ASN A 164 11.01 11.88 -1.93
CA ASN A 164 11.64 13.19 -1.99
C ASN A 164 11.29 13.87 -3.31
N ILE A 165 10.43 14.89 -3.23
CA ILE A 165 10.10 15.78 -4.32
C ILE A 165 10.57 17.18 -3.96
N THR A 166 11.42 17.76 -4.81
CA THR A 166 11.83 19.16 -4.77
C THR A 166 11.56 19.81 -6.13
N THR A 167 11.83 21.12 -6.21
CA THR A 167 11.75 21.89 -7.46
C THR A 167 12.69 21.38 -8.55
N ASN A 168 13.73 20.61 -8.21
CA ASN A 168 14.73 20.11 -9.17
C ASN A 168 14.88 18.59 -9.18
N ILE A 169 14.61 17.91 -8.06
CA ILE A 169 14.87 16.48 -7.88
C ILE A 169 13.56 15.75 -7.52
N MET A 170 13.33 14.62 -8.18
CA MET A 170 12.31 13.62 -7.83
C MET A 170 13.04 12.32 -7.54
N ARG A 171 12.92 11.82 -6.31
CA ARG A 171 13.50 10.54 -5.90
C ARG A 171 12.51 9.80 -5.00
N THR A 172 12.22 8.57 -5.36
CA THR A 172 11.55 7.61 -4.48
C THR A 172 12.50 6.46 -4.25
N THR A 173 12.68 6.05 -3.00
CA THR A 173 13.47 4.86 -2.65
C THR A 173 12.57 3.89 -1.90
N ALA A 174 12.47 2.67 -2.40
CA ALA A 174 11.84 1.55 -1.70
C ALA A 174 12.94 0.77 -0.97
N HIS A 175 12.71 0.46 0.31
CA HIS A 175 13.70 -0.16 1.18
C HIS A 175 13.30 -1.58 1.63
N GLN A 176 12.01 -1.83 1.86
CA GLN A 176 11.57 -3.12 2.40
C GLN A 176 10.06 -3.29 2.24
N ILE A 177 9.60 -4.48 1.87
CA ILE A 177 8.18 -4.87 1.89
C ILE A 177 7.95 -5.92 2.97
N ASN A 178 6.94 -5.71 3.81
CA ASN A 178 6.51 -6.66 4.81
C ASN A 178 5.01 -6.91 4.63
N LEU A 179 4.61 -8.11 4.18
CA LEU A 179 3.21 -8.51 4.07
C LEU A 179 2.81 -9.45 5.20
N PHE A 180 1.61 -9.24 5.73
CA PHE A 180 1.04 -10.05 6.80
C PHE A 180 -0.34 -10.54 6.35
N LEU A 181 -0.66 -11.80 6.61
CA LEU A 181 -2.07 -12.22 6.60
C LEU A 181 -2.76 -11.57 7.79
N GLN A 182 -3.81 -10.78 7.54
CA GLN A 182 -4.74 -10.38 8.59
C GLN A 182 -6.04 -11.11 8.37
N GLU A 183 -6.36 -11.98 9.32
CA GLU A 183 -7.64 -12.66 9.40
C GLU A 183 -8.73 -11.61 9.62
N ILE A 184 -9.78 -11.62 8.77
CA ILE A 184 -11.03 -10.96 9.11
C ILE A 184 -11.55 -11.74 10.32
N GLN A 185 -11.43 -11.16 11.51
CA GLN A 185 -12.25 -11.60 12.63
C GLN A 185 -13.69 -11.23 12.26
N GLU A 186 -14.40 -12.15 11.61
CA GLU A 186 -15.86 -12.12 11.52
C GLU A 186 -16.37 -12.23 12.97
N GLN A 187 -16.47 -11.09 13.65
CA GLN A 187 -17.39 -10.96 14.77
C GLN A 187 -18.81 -10.85 14.19
N ASP A 188 -19.31 -11.98 13.70
CA ASP A 188 -20.73 -12.12 13.45
C ASP A 188 -21.46 -12.31 14.79
N GLN A 189 -22.16 -11.22 15.11
CA GLN A 189 -23.29 -11.03 16.00
C GLN A 189 -23.82 -12.28 16.72
N GLN A 190 -23.92 -12.19 18.04
CA GLN A 190 -24.97 -12.87 18.79
C GLN A 190 -25.99 -11.83 19.24
N GLU A 191 -27.17 -11.89 18.62
CA GLU A 191 -28.44 -11.58 19.29
C GLU A 191 -28.67 -12.52 20.49
#